data_AF-A0A2P7VL84-F1
#
_entry.id   AF-A0A2P7VL84-F1
#
_cell.length_a   1.000
_cell.length_b   1.000
_cell.length_c   1.000
_cell.angle_alpha   90.00
_cell.angle_beta   90.00
_cell.angle_gamma   90.00
#
_symmetry.space_group_name_H-M   'P 1'
#
loop_
_entity.id
_entity.type
_entity.pdbx_description
1 polymer ?
#
loop_
_entity_poly.entity_id
_entity_poly.type
_entity_poly.pdbx_seq_one_letter_code
_entity_poly.pdbx_strand_id
1 'polypeptide(L)'
;MKQPVKWLLPVVVFALLVTTAVIVSPVRSDAFSKQIVKVGAEGSDVREMQYRLKHLGFYTGKVDGVFGWGAYWALRNFQYEFGLTVDGVLGAQTKVKLYNATKNYKPTASDLGAPQTATPAPSKPSKPTYHAAGVSENDLRLMANAVYGEARGEPYIGQVAVAAVILNRTKNSSFPNTPAGVIFEPRAFTAVADGQIWLSPNEQAKKAVNDALKGWDPSDGAIYYFNPDTATSGWIWSRPQIKKIGRHIFCR
;
A
#
# COMPACT_ATOMS: atom_id res chain seq x y z
N MET A 1 -36.34 13.52 93.79
CA MET A 1 -35.26 12.65 93.28
C MET A 1 -34.93 13.08 91.85
N LYS A 2 -33.70 13.56 91.60
CA LYS A 2 -33.20 13.91 90.26
C LYS A 2 -32.54 12.69 89.64
N GLN A 3 -32.89 12.36 88.39
CA GLN A 3 -32.11 11.47 87.53
C GLN A 3 -31.69 12.27 86.29
N PRO A 4 -30.39 12.40 85.97
CA PRO A 4 -29.94 13.12 84.79
C PRO A 4 -29.65 12.15 83.66
N VAL A 5 -30.15 12.42 82.45
CA VAL A 5 -29.66 11.72 81.25
C VAL A 5 -29.28 12.73 80.18
N LYS A 6 -27.98 12.68 79.87
CA LYS A 6 -27.21 13.48 78.94
C LYS A 6 -27.64 13.13 77.50
N TRP A 7 -28.00 14.12 76.70
CA TRP A 7 -28.09 13.93 75.24
C TRP A 7 -26.78 14.37 74.59
N LEU A 8 -26.07 13.37 74.06
CA LEU A 8 -24.90 13.47 73.20
C LEU A 8 -25.31 13.99 71.82
N LEU A 9 -24.66 15.07 71.37
CA LEU A 9 -24.21 15.22 69.98
C LEU A 9 -22.73 14.79 69.95
N PRO A 10 -22.09 14.41 68.82
CA PRO A 10 -22.52 14.42 67.41
C PRO A 10 -22.06 13.14 66.64
N VAL A 11 -22.24 13.09 65.32
CA VAL A 11 -21.20 12.81 64.29
C VAL A 11 -21.94 12.49 62.98
N VAL A 12 -21.99 13.48 62.08
CA VAL A 12 -22.32 13.25 60.67
C VAL A 12 -21.04 12.79 59.99
N VAL A 13 -20.94 11.49 59.68
CA VAL A 13 -19.86 10.95 58.83
C VAL A 13 -20.25 11.21 57.38
N PHE A 14 -19.66 12.23 56.76
CA PHE A 14 -19.73 12.43 55.32
C PHE A 14 -18.68 11.53 54.66
N ALA A 15 -19.08 10.34 54.21
CA ALA A 15 -18.20 9.45 53.46
C ALA A 15 -17.99 10.02 52.05
N LEU A 16 -16.82 10.59 51.79
CA LEU A 16 -16.40 11.03 50.46
C LEU A 16 -15.99 9.79 49.64
N LEU A 17 -16.89 9.29 48.81
CA LEU A 17 -16.59 8.26 47.81
C LEU A 17 -15.78 8.90 46.66
N VAL A 18 -14.45 8.84 46.77
CA VAL A 18 -13.56 9.10 45.63
C VAL A 18 -13.60 7.87 44.72
N THR A 19 -14.49 7.88 43.73
CA THR A 19 -14.48 6.89 42.67
C THR A 19 -13.37 7.26 41.68
N THR A 20 -12.23 6.58 41.76
CA THR A 20 -11.27 6.60 40.65
C THR A 20 -11.91 5.91 39.46
N ALA A 21 -12.41 6.69 38.50
CA ALA A 21 -12.78 6.17 37.20
C ALA A 21 -11.51 5.65 36.52
N VAL A 22 -11.32 4.33 36.54
CA VAL A 22 -10.32 3.68 35.69
C VAL A 22 -10.83 3.85 34.25
N ILE A 23 -10.24 4.77 33.51
CA ILE A 23 -10.50 4.90 32.07
C ILE A 23 -9.84 3.71 31.39
N VAL A 24 -10.53 2.58 31.35
CA VAL A 24 -10.15 1.47 30.49
C VAL A 24 -10.40 1.94 29.05
N SER A 25 -9.34 2.34 28.36
CA SER A 25 -9.43 2.65 26.94
C SER A 25 -9.93 1.40 26.20
N PRO A 26 -10.90 1.51 25.28
CA PRO A 26 -11.39 0.35 24.55
C PRO A 26 -10.21 -0.23 23.74
N VAL A 27 -9.80 -1.44 24.09
CA VAL A 27 -8.91 -2.25 23.26
C VAL A 27 -9.60 -2.38 21.91
N ARG A 28 -8.97 -1.85 20.85
CA ARG A 28 -9.45 -2.05 19.48
C ARG A 28 -9.41 -3.54 19.20
N SER A 29 -10.58 -4.18 19.20
CA SER A 29 -10.71 -5.64 19.29
C SER A 29 -10.33 -6.40 18.02
N ASP A 30 -10.07 -5.70 16.91
CA ASP A 30 -9.66 -6.31 15.65
C ASP A 30 -8.31 -5.73 15.21
N ALA A 31 -7.29 -6.58 15.11
CA ALA A 31 -5.91 -6.20 14.71
C ALA A 31 -5.85 -5.37 13.41
N PHE A 32 -6.81 -5.58 12.50
CA PHE A 32 -6.94 -4.83 11.26
C PHE A 32 -8.35 -4.27 11.09
N SER A 33 -8.47 -3.15 10.38
CA SER A 33 -9.76 -2.71 9.86
C SER A 33 -10.29 -3.67 8.77
N LYS A 34 -11.55 -3.48 8.34
CA LYS A 34 -12.14 -4.24 7.22
C LYS A 34 -11.67 -3.77 5.83
N GLN A 35 -10.87 -2.71 5.73
CA GLN A 35 -10.43 -2.15 4.45
C GLN A 35 -9.47 -3.09 3.72
N ILE A 36 -9.53 -3.14 2.40
CA ILE A 36 -8.47 -3.77 1.61
C ILE A 36 -7.33 -2.77 1.50
N VAL A 37 -6.12 -3.17 1.91
CA VAL A 37 -4.95 -2.28 1.90
C VAL A 37 -4.00 -2.73 0.81
N LYS A 38 -3.64 -1.80 -0.08
CA LYS A 38 -2.75 -2.03 -1.23
C LYS A 38 -1.49 -1.17 -1.10
N VAL A 39 -0.45 -1.52 -1.84
CA VAL A 39 0.81 -0.75 -1.92
C VAL A 39 0.51 0.74 -2.17
N GLY A 40 1.19 1.66 -1.49
CA GLY A 40 0.92 3.10 -1.51
C GLY A 40 -0.15 3.61 -0.55
N ALA A 41 -0.83 2.71 0.16
CA ALA A 41 -1.65 3.09 1.30
C ALA A 41 -0.77 3.50 2.49
N GLU A 42 -1.35 4.30 3.39
CA GLU A 42 -0.71 4.71 4.63
C GLU A 42 -1.66 4.50 5.83
N GLY A 43 -1.11 4.35 7.04
CA GLY A 43 -1.86 4.41 8.28
C GLY A 43 -1.70 3.19 9.20
N SER A 44 -2.66 3.01 10.12
CA SER A 44 -2.56 2.04 11.21
C SER A 44 -2.53 0.59 10.72
N ASP A 45 -3.35 0.23 9.72
CA ASP A 45 -3.35 -1.13 9.16
C ASP A 45 -2.01 -1.47 8.49
N VAL A 46 -1.33 -0.47 7.90
CA VAL A 46 0.00 -0.63 7.30
C VAL A 46 1.05 -0.82 8.40
N ARG A 47 1.00 0.00 9.47
CA ARG A 47 1.89 -0.18 10.63
C ARG A 47 1.71 -1.55 11.26
N GLU A 48 0.48 -1.97 11.50
CA GLU A 48 0.16 -3.29 12.04
C GLU A 48 0.76 -4.40 11.17
N MET A 49 0.56 -4.32 9.85
CA MET A 49 1.13 -5.26 8.89
C MET A 49 2.66 -5.26 8.97
N GLN A 50 3.31 -4.09 8.93
CA GLN A 50 4.77 -3.96 9.00
C GLN A 50 5.33 -4.53 10.31
N TYR A 51 4.70 -4.26 11.46
CA TYR A 51 5.11 -4.85 12.75
C TYR A 51 5.00 -6.37 12.76
N ARG A 52 3.85 -6.91 12.33
CA ARG A 52 3.65 -8.37 12.31
C ARG A 52 4.58 -9.06 11.31
N LEU A 53 4.77 -8.51 10.12
CA LEU A 53 5.75 -9.04 9.15
C LEU A 53 7.18 -8.95 9.67
N LYS A 54 7.53 -7.88 10.41
CA LYS A 54 8.84 -7.72 11.03
C LYS A 54 9.06 -8.73 12.16
N HIS A 55 8.05 -8.97 12.99
CA HIS A 55 8.08 -10.00 14.04
C HIS A 55 8.28 -11.41 13.46
N LEU A 56 7.67 -11.69 12.31
CA LEU A 56 7.84 -12.95 11.58
C LEU A 56 9.12 -13.04 10.74
N GLY A 57 9.94 -11.97 10.69
CA GLY A 57 11.19 -11.94 9.91
C GLY A 57 11.05 -11.64 8.42
N PHE A 58 9.85 -11.38 7.91
CA PHE A 58 9.64 -11.03 6.49
C PHE A 58 10.00 -9.58 6.16
N TYR A 59 9.96 -8.68 7.15
CA TYR A 59 10.19 -7.24 6.94
C TYR A 59 11.33 -6.71 7.81
N THR A 60 12.39 -6.19 7.18
CA THR A 60 13.55 -5.62 7.87
C THR A 60 13.54 -4.09 7.91
N GLY A 61 12.67 -3.45 7.14
CA GLY A 61 12.57 -2.00 7.03
C GLY A 61 12.03 -1.29 8.28
N LYS A 62 11.95 0.04 8.20
CA LYS A 62 11.35 0.87 9.25
C LYS A 62 9.83 0.69 9.26
N VAL A 63 9.24 0.61 10.44
CA VAL A 63 7.77 0.66 10.57
C VAL A 63 7.35 2.13 10.56
N ASP A 64 7.04 2.64 9.36
CA ASP A 64 6.68 4.02 9.10
C ASP A 64 5.18 4.20 8.79
N GLY A 65 4.45 3.09 8.60
CA GLY A 65 3.06 3.10 8.20
C GLY A 65 2.83 3.45 6.75
N VAL A 66 3.86 3.39 5.90
CA VAL A 66 3.78 3.60 4.45
C VAL A 66 3.93 2.25 3.76
N PHE A 67 2.95 1.86 2.95
CA PHE A 67 2.97 0.56 2.28
C PHE A 67 3.84 0.66 1.01
N GLY A 68 5.14 0.85 1.20
CA GLY A 68 6.10 1.00 0.12
C GLY A 68 6.66 -0.31 -0.42
N TRP A 69 7.68 -0.18 -1.28
CA TRP A 69 8.36 -1.26 -1.98
C TRP A 69 8.82 -2.42 -1.08
N GLY A 70 9.52 -2.11 0.01
CA GLY A 70 10.02 -3.15 0.93
C GLY A 70 8.88 -3.89 1.65
N ALA A 71 7.81 -3.17 2.02
CA ALA A 71 6.65 -3.78 2.66
C ALA A 71 5.84 -4.63 1.67
N TYR A 72 5.78 -4.23 0.39
CA TYR A 72 5.16 -5.00 -0.70
C TYR A 72 5.80 -6.37 -0.86
N TRP A 73 7.14 -6.42 -0.96
CA TRP A 73 7.86 -7.69 -1.04
C TRP A 73 7.74 -8.52 0.22
N ALA A 74 7.82 -7.89 1.40
CA ALA A 74 7.62 -8.60 2.66
C ALA A 74 6.24 -9.28 2.72
N LEU A 75 5.19 -8.57 2.28
CA LEU A 75 3.84 -9.14 2.24
C LEU A 75 3.73 -10.27 1.20
N ARG A 76 4.32 -10.12 0.01
CA ARG A 76 4.32 -11.19 -1.00
C ARG A 76 5.06 -12.43 -0.54
N ASN A 77 6.21 -12.27 0.09
CA ASN A 77 6.97 -13.40 0.65
C ASN A 77 6.17 -14.10 1.74
N PHE A 78 5.47 -13.35 2.59
CA PHE A 78 4.53 -13.91 3.55
C PHE A 78 3.37 -14.65 2.85
N GLN A 79 2.75 -14.06 1.83
CA GLN A 79 1.68 -14.72 1.08
C GLN A 79 2.15 -16.03 0.45
N TYR A 80 3.34 -16.04 -0.15
CA TYR A 80 3.95 -17.23 -0.73
C TYR A 80 4.18 -18.31 0.32
N GLU A 81 4.88 -17.99 1.42
CA GLU A 81 5.21 -18.94 2.49
C GLU A 81 3.96 -19.55 3.13
N PHE A 82 2.88 -18.78 3.22
CA PHE A 82 1.64 -19.21 3.87
C PHE A 82 0.57 -19.73 2.91
N GLY A 83 0.90 -19.96 1.64
CA GLY A 83 0.03 -20.57 0.63
C GLY A 83 -1.18 -19.72 0.23
N LEU A 84 -1.00 -18.40 0.22
CA LEU A 84 -2.02 -17.42 -0.19
C LEU A 84 -1.78 -16.96 -1.64
N THR A 85 -2.78 -16.29 -2.21
CA THR A 85 -2.60 -15.56 -3.47
C THR A 85 -1.50 -14.51 -3.30
N VAL A 86 -0.46 -14.56 -4.14
CA VAL A 86 0.75 -13.70 -4.05
C VAL A 86 0.55 -12.38 -4.82
N ASP A 87 -0.52 -11.67 -4.48
CA ASP A 87 -0.95 -10.42 -5.14
C ASP A 87 -0.37 -9.15 -4.48
N GLY A 88 0.29 -9.28 -3.32
CA GLY A 88 0.80 -8.16 -2.52
C GLY A 88 -0.29 -7.27 -1.94
N VAL A 89 -1.50 -7.81 -1.77
CA VAL A 89 -2.66 -7.12 -1.20
C VAL A 89 -2.94 -7.63 0.22
N LEU A 90 -3.04 -6.70 1.17
CA LEU A 90 -3.46 -6.99 2.54
C LEU A 90 -5.01 -7.06 2.59
N GLY A 91 -5.55 -8.11 1.98
CA GLY A 91 -6.97 -8.46 1.96
C GLY A 91 -7.40 -9.27 3.19
N ALA A 92 -8.68 -9.66 3.22
CA ALA A 92 -9.28 -10.35 4.38
C ALA A 92 -8.53 -11.66 4.76
N GLN A 93 -8.23 -12.51 3.77
CA GLN A 93 -7.50 -13.75 4.02
C GLN A 93 -6.07 -13.50 4.53
N THR A 94 -5.35 -12.56 3.91
CA THR A 94 -4.01 -12.16 4.34
C THR A 94 -4.02 -11.63 5.77
N LYS A 95 -4.98 -10.78 6.13
CA LYS A 95 -5.16 -10.23 7.48
C LYS A 95 -5.40 -11.32 8.53
N VAL A 96 -6.31 -12.24 8.24
CA VAL A 96 -6.61 -13.37 9.13
C VAL A 96 -5.37 -14.26 9.31
N LYS A 97 -4.66 -14.56 8.22
CA LYS A 97 -3.45 -15.39 8.26
C LYS A 97 -2.35 -14.71 9.07
N LEU A 98 -2.11 -13.42 8.83
CA LEU A 98 -1.09 -12.64 9.52
C LEU A 98 -1.40 -12.54 11.02
N TYR A 99 -2.65 -12.25 11.39
CA TYR A 99 -3.11 -12.28 12.78
C TYR A 99 -2.90 -13.66 13.42
N ASN A 100 -3.30 -14.73 12.75
CA ASN A 100 -3.18 -16.09 13.27
C ASN A 100 -1.72 -16.53 13.46
N ALA A 101 -0.82 -16.12 12.57
CA ALA A 101 0.62 -16.38 12.67
C ALA A 101 1.28 -15.60 13.81
N THR A 102 0.62 -14.57 14.36
CA THR A 102 1.18 -13.64 15.34
C THR A 102 0.21 -13.39 16.51
N LYS A 103 -0.60 -14.38 16.90
CA LYS A 103 -1.62 -14.24 17.97
C LYS A 103 -1.07 -13.70 19.29
N ASN A 104 0.15 -14.10 19.63
CA ASN A 104 0.83 -13.72 20.86
C ASN A 104 1.59 -12.38 20.75
N TYR A 105 1.61 -11.79 19.57
CA TYR A 105 2.23 -10.50 19.29
C TYR A 105 1.16 -9.46 18.98
N LYS A 106 1.13 -8.40 19.79
CA LYS A 106 0.19 -7.29 19.67
C LYS A 106 0.99 -5.99 19.71
N PRO A 107 1.13 -5.28 18.58
CA PRO A 107 1.68 -3.93 18.58
C PRO A 107 0.89 -3.05 19.55
N THR A 108 1.58 -2.16 20.26
CA THR A 108 0.93 -1.25 21.20
C THR A 108 0.16 -0.16 20.48
N ALA A 109 -0.75 0.53 21.18
CA ALA A 109 -1.45 1.68 20.60
C ALA A 109 -0.49 2.79 20.13
N SER A 110 0.63 2.98 20.84
CA SER A 110 1.68 3.92 20.45
C SER A 110 2.39 3.48 19.18
N ASP A 111 2.69 2.18 19.06
CA ASP A 111 3.33 1.62 17.88
C ASP A 111 2.52 1.89 16.61
N LEU A 112 1.19 1.82 16.72
CA LEU A 112 0.26 2.04 15.61
C LEU A 112 -0.02 3.51 15.28
N GLY A 113 0.57 4.45 16.03
CA GLY A 113 0.43 5.89 15.82
C GLY A 113 -0.92 6.46 16.27
N ALA A 114 -1.55 5.87 17.28
CA ALA A 114 -2.74 6.44 17.91
C ALA A 114 -2.34 7.55 18.92
N PRO A 115 -2.90 8.77 18.85
CA PRO A 115 -2.77 9.74 19.93
C PRO A 115 -3.48 9.20 21.20
N GLN A 116 -2.84 9.30 22.37
CA GLN A 116 -3.58 9.31 23.63
C GLN A 116 -4.57 10.48 23.55
N THR A 117 -5.87 10.21 23.73
CA THR A 117 -6.98 11.16 23.56
C THR A 117 -7.16 11.75 22.15
N ALA A 118 -7.69 10.96 21.22
CA ALA A 118 -8.44 11.52 20.09
C ALA A 118 -9.47 10.52 19.57
N THR A 119 -10.73 10.97 19.55
CA THR A 119 -11.81 10.47 18.69
C THR A 119 -11.23 10.07 17.33
N PRO A 120 -11.60 8.93 16.73
CA PRO A 120 -11.06 8.50 15.45
C PRO A 120 -11.30 9.60 14.43
N ALA A 121 -10.24 10.33 14.05
CA ALA A 121 -10.27 11.15 12.86
C ALA A 121 -10.61 10.18 11.72
N PRO A 122 -11.73 10.38 11.00
CA PRO A 122 -12.05 9.51 9.91
C PRO A 122 -10.94 9.67 8.88
N SER A 123 -10.08 8.66 8.73
CA SER A 123 -9.46 8.39 7.44
C SER A 123 -10.65 8.28 6.49
N LYS A 124 -10.93 9.34 5.72
CA LYS A 124 -12.07 9.36 4.81
C LYS A 124 -12.04 8.03 4.06
N PRO A 125 -13.08 7.20 4.15
CA PRO A 125 -13.14 5.99 3.38
C PRO A 125 -13.25 6.41 1.92
N SER A 126 -12.12 6.51 1.22
CA SER A 126 -12.15 6.39 -0.23
C SER A 126 -12.54 4.94 -0.47
N LYS A 127 -13.82 4.70 -0.79
CA LYS A 127 -14.17 3.50 -1.55
C LYS A 127 -13.12 3.40 -2.66
N PRO A 128 -12.47 2.24 -2.87
CA PRO A 128 -11.60 2.10 -4.02
C PRO A 128 -12.44 2.42 -5.27
N THR A 129 -12.22 3.59 -5.85
CA THR A 129 -12.76 3.94 -7.15
C THR A 129 -11.97 3.10 -8.13
N TYR A 130 -12.59 2.02 -8.56
CA TYR A 130 -12.07 1.22 -9.66
C TYR A 130 -12.44 1.94 -10.96
N HIS A 131 -11.45 2.25 -11.78
CA HIS A 131 -11.66 2.59 -13.18
C HIS A 131 -12.23 1.36 -13.91
N ALA A 132 -12.93 1.56 -15.03
CA ALA A 132 -13.68 0.51 -15.74
C ALA A 132 -12.87 -0.76 -16.09
N ALA A 133 -11.53 -0.69 -16.02
CA ALA A 133 -10.60 -1.80 -16.22
C ALA A 133 -10.18 -2.55 -14.93
N GLY A 134 -10.79 -2.31 -13.78
CA GLY A 134 -10.42 -2.93 -12.48
C GLY A 134 -9.18 -2.31 -11.82
N VAL A 135 -8.71 -1.17 -12.32
CA VAL A 135 -7.54 -0.42 -11.84
C VAL A 135 -7.98 0.58 -10.77
N SER A 136 -7.39 0.55 -9.58
CA SER A 136 -7.74 1.51 -8.52
C SER A 136 -7.11 2.88 -8.76
N GLU A 137 -7.64 3.94 -8.13
CA GLU A 137 -7.00 5.28 -8.20
C GLU A 137 -5.53 5.27 -7.76
N ASN A 138 -5.18 4.39 -6.82
CA ASN A 138 -3.80 4.19 -6.42
C ASN A 138 -2.95 3.54 -7.52
N ASP A 139 -3.48 2.52 -8.20
CA ASP A 139 -2.79 1.90 -9.35
C ASP A 139 -2.60 2.93 -10.46
N LEU A 140 -3.59 3.79 -10.69
CA LEU A 140 -3.50 4.87 -11.67
C LEU A 140 -2.41 5.89 -11.31
N ARG A 141 -2.28 6.26 -10.03
CA ARG A 141 -1.18 7.10 -9.52
C ARG A 141 0.18 6.45 -9.77
N LEU A 142 0.34 5.18 -9.40
CA LEU A 142 1.60 4.44 -9.58
C LEU A 142 1.97 4.33 -11.06
N MET A 143 1.01 3.96 -11.91
CA MET A 143 1.21 3.89 -13.36
C MET A 143 1.62 5.24 -13.94
N ALA A 144 0.98 6.34 -13.53
CA ALA A 144 1.31 7.66 -14.04
C ALA A 144 2.72 8.11 -13.64
N ASN A 145 3.13 7.85 -12.39
CA ASN A 145 4.50 8.16 -11.95
C ASN A 145 5.54 7.27 -12.64
N ALA A 146 5.24 5.99 -12.85
CA ALA A 146 6.10 5.08 -13.61
C ALA A 146 6.25 5.56 -15.06
N VAL A 147 5.13 5.85 -15.75
CA VAL A 147 5.14 6.39 -17.13
C VAL A 147 5.91 7.70 -17.21
N TYR A 148 5.76 8.59 -16.23
CA TYR A 148 6.49 9.84 -16.20
C TYR A 148 8.00 9.62 -16.06
N GLY A 149 8.44 8.73 -15.17
CA GLY A 149 9.87 8.41 -15.03
C GLY A 149 10.49 7.86 -16.30
N GLU A 150 9.75 7.00 -17.01
CA GLU A 150 10.27 6.32 -18.20
C GLU A 150 10.16 7.14 -19.48
N ALA A 151 9.13 7.99 -19.60
CA ALA A 151 8.78 8.66 -20.86
C ALA A 151 8.62 10.19 -20.73
N ARG A 152 9.20 10.81 -19.70
CA ARG A 152 9.28 12.28 -19.62
C ARG A 152 10.09 12.81 -20.79
N GLY A 153 9.49 13.75 -21.54
CA GLY A 153 10.11 14.36 -22.73
C GLY A 153 9.89 13.55 -24.02
N GLU A 154 9.30 12.35 -23.94
CA GLU A 154 8.86 11.60 -25.11
C GLU A 154 7.57 12.20 -25.71
N PRO A 155 7.30 11.98 -27.01
CA PRO A 155 6.01 12.33 -27.60
C PRO A 155 4.87 11.63 -26.86
N TYR A 156 3.68 12.24 -26.84
CA TYR A 156 2.54 11.71 -26.08
C TYR A 156 2.22 10.24 -26.39
N ILE A 157 2.31 9.84 -27.67
CA ILE A 157 2.15 8.45 -28.11
C ILE A 157 3.16 7.49 -27.47
N GLY A 158 4.39 7.94 -27.16
CA GLY A 158 5.39 7.17 -26.42
C GLY A 158 5.03 6.98 -24.95
N GLN A 159 4.44 8.00 -24.31
CA GLN A 159 3.93 7.88 -22.93
C GLN A 159 2.77 6.87 -22.85
N VAL A 160 1.84 6.91 -23.82
CA VAL A 160 0.74 5.93 -23.92
C VAL A 160 1.31 4.53 -24.17
N ALA A 161 2.34 4.39 -25.01
CA ALA A 161 2.98 3.11 -25.29
C ALA A 161 3.63 2.49 -24.03
N VAL A 162 4.30 3.28 -23.18
CA VAL A 162 4.83 2.77 -21.89
C VAL A 162 3.69 2.35 -20.95
N ALA A 163 2.60 3.12 -20.89
CA ALA A 163 1.44 2.74 -20.10
C ALA A 163 0.81 1.42 -20.59
N ALA A 164 0.72 1.24 -21.91
CA ALA A 164 0.24 0.01 -22.52
C ALA A 164 1.15 -1.19 -22.21
N VAL A 165 2.48 -1.02 -22.21
CA VAL A 165 3.43 -2.07 -21.79
C VAL A 165 3.15 -2.54 -20.35
N ILE A 166 2.85 -1.63 -19.42
CA ILE A 166 2.48 -2.01 -18.04
C ILE A 166 1.24 -2.92 -18.06
N LEU A 167 0.20 -2.54 -18.80
CA LEU A 167 -1.05 -3.31 -18.92
C LEU A 167 -0.87 -4.63 -19.68
N ASN A 168 0.04 -4.69 -20.65
CA ASN A 168 0.37 -5.90 -21.38
C ASN A 168 1.08 -6.90 -20.47
N ARG A 169 1.99 -6.43 -19.62
CA ARG A 169 2.63 -7.25 -18.59
C ARG A 169 1.60 -7.82 -17.61
N THR A 170 0.61 -7.05 -17.15
CA THR A 170 -0.41 -7.60 -16.23
C THR A 170 -1.25 -8.72 -16.85
N LYS A 171 -1.28 -8.83 -18.19
CA LYS A 171 -1.99 -9.88 -18.93
C LYS A 171 -1.09 -11.04 -19.34
N ASN A 172 0.23 -10.92 -19.17
CA ASN A 172 1.20 -11.91 -19.57
C ASN A 172 1.62 -12.76 -18.37
N SER A 173 1.57 -14.08 -18.50
CA SER A 173 1.86 -15.03 -17.41
C SER A 173 3.31 -15.00 -16.90
N SER A 174 4.23 -14.36 -17.64
CA SER A 174 5.63 -14.18 -17.22
C SER A 174 5.81 -13.02 -16.23
N PHE A 175 4.75 -12.27 -15.93
CA PHE A 175 4.79 -11.08 -15.07
C PHE A 175 3.70 -11.14 -13.98
N PRO A 176 3.83 -10.33 -12.92
CA PRO A 176 2.74 -10.13 -11.98
C PRO A 176 1.47 -9.63 -12.67
N ASN A 177 0.32 -10.08 -12.19
CA ASN A 177 -0.99 -9.79 -12.78
C ASN A 177 -1.65 -8.50 -12.26
N THR A 178 -0.88 -7.62 -11.61
CA THR A 178 -1.38 -6.32 -11.11
C THR A 178 -0.44 -5.19 -11.54
N PRO A 179 -0.96 -3.97 -11.82
CA PRO A 179 -0.10 -2.85 -12.20
C PRO A 179 0.97 -2.54 -11.16
N ALA A 180 0.57 -2.56 -9.88
CA ALA A 180 1.47 -2.49 -8.76
C ALA A 180 2.61 -3.51 -8.89
N GLY A 181 2.30 -4.80 -9.00
CA GLY A 181 3.33 -5.84 -9.09
C GLY A 181 4.26 -5.67 -10.29
N VAL A 182 3.74 -5.26 -11.45
CA VAL A 182 4.57 -4.99 -12.63
C VAL A 182 5.53 -3.82 -12.41
N ILE A 183 5.03 -2.73 -11.84
CA ILE A 183 5.83 -1.53 -11.56
C ILE A 183 6.92 -1.82 -10.53
N PHE A 184 6.53 -2.61 -9.54
CA PHE A 184 7.33 -3.12 -8.45
C PHE A 184 7.95 -4.49 -8.87
N GLU A 185 8.49 -4.63 -10.08
CA GLU A 185 9.46 -5.68 -10.37
C GLU A 185 10.88 -5.09 -10.25
N PRO A 186 11.89 -5.85 -9.76
CA PRO A 186 13.22 -5.29 -9.53
C PRO A 186 13.82 -4.70 -10.81
N ARG A 187 14.18 -3.40 -10.76
CA ARG A 187 14.75 -2.62 -11.88
C ARG A 187 13.83 -2.47 -13.09
N ALA A 188 12.52 -2.70 -12.95
CA ALA A 188 11.58 -2.57 -14.05
C ALA A 188 11.26 -1.11 -14.41
N PHE A 189 11.28 -0.20 -13.41
CA PHE A 189 10.97 1.21 -13.57
C PHE A 189 11.90 2.07 -12.68
N THR A 190 12.52 3.07 -13.28
CA THR A 190 13.45 4.01 -12.64
C THR A 190 12.78 4.82 -11.53
N ALA A 191 11.53 5.24 -11.74
CA ALA A 191 10.74 6.00 -10.76
C ALA A 191 10.61 5.32 -9.39
N VAL A 192 10.71 3.98 -9.33
CA VAL A 192 10.71 3.23 -8.06
C VAL A 192 12.03 3.44 -7.31
N ALA A 193 13.16 3.28 -8.01
CA ALA A 193 14.49 3.44 -7.44
C ALA A 193 14.77 4.89 -7.03
N ASP A 194 14.29 5.84 -7.82
CA ASP A 194 14.48 7.29 -7.59
C ASP A 194 13.51 7.86 -6.55
N GLY A 195 12.62 7.04 -5.98
CA GLY A 195 11.62 7.45 -4.99
C GLY A 195 10.48 8.32 -5.55
N GLN A 196 10.47 8.57 -6.87
CA GLN A 196 9.48 9.41 -7.55
C GLN A 196 8.10 8.76 -7.65
N ILE A 197 8.00 7.45 -7.39
CA ILE A 197 6.75 6.70 -7.48
C ILE A 197 5.66 7.19 -6.51
N TRP A 198 6.02 7.94 -5.46
CA TRP A 198 5.10 8.47 -4.45
C TRP A 198 4.68 9.93 -4.65
N LEU A 199 5.16 10.58 -5.71
CA LEU A 199 4.87 11.99 -5.98
C LEU A 199 3.46 12.19 -6.55
N SER A 200 3.00 13.44 -6.58
CA SER A 200 1.80 13.82 -7.32
C SER A 200 2.00 13.56 -8.82
N PRO A 201 1.11 12.79 -9.48
CA PRO A 201 1.25 12.47 -10.89
C PRO A 201 1.30 13.67 -11.79
N ASN A 202 2.15 13.60 -12.81
CA ASN A 202 2.08 14.52 -13.93
C ASN A 202 0.77 14.32 -14.72
N GLU A 203 0.06 15.41 -15.02
CA GLU A 203 -1.25 15.35 -15.70
C GLU A 203 -1.19 14.71 -17.08
N GLN A 204 -0.11 14.92 -17.85
CA GLN A 204 0.05 14.32 -19.17
C GLN A 204 0.27 12.80 -19.06
N ALA A 205 1.11 12.35 -18.11
CA ALA A 205 1.32 10.93 -17.86
C ALA A 205 0.03 10.25 -17.34
N LYS A 206 -0.72 10.93 -16.46
CA LYS A 206 -2.04 10.47 -15.99
C LYS A 206 -3.03 10.33 -17.15
N LYS A 207 -3.04 11.27 -18.09
CA LYS A 207 -3.86 11.19 -19.31
C LYS A 207 -3.44 10.01 -20.19
N ALA A 208 -2.14 9.81 -20.38
CA ALA A 208 -1.60 8.70 -21.16
C ALA A 208 -2.00 7.33 -20.59
N VAL A 209 -1.94 7.18 -19.26
CA VAL A 209 -2.44 5.97 -18.56
C VAL A 209 -3.92 5.76 -18.81
N ASN A 210 -4.74 6.79 -18.67
CA ASN A 210 -6.19 6.69 -18.92
C ASN A 210 -6.50 6.28 -20.36
N ASP A 211 -5.75 6.77 -21.33
CA ASP A 211 -5.96 6.40 -22.73
C ASP A 211 -5.52 4.96 -23.02
N ALA A 212 -4.44 4.47 -22.40
CA ALA A 212 -4.09 3.06 -22.45
C ALA A 212 -5.15 2.16 -21.79
N LEU A 213 -5.74 2.58 -20.67
CA LEU A 213 -6.84 1.87 -20.00
C LEU A 213 -8.11 1.79 -20.85
N LYS A 214 -8.34 2.75 -21.75
CA LYS A 214 -9.43 2.71 -22.75
C LYS A 214 -9.12 1.78 -23.93
N GLY A 215 -7.95 1.15 -23.94
CA GLY A 215 -7.54 0.19 -24.97
C GLY A 215 -6.61 0.75 -26.04
N TRP A 216 -6.13 1.99 -25.93
CA TRP A 216 -5.15 2.50 -26.88
C TRP A 216 -3.76 1.92 -26.57
N ASP A 217 -3.31 0.98 -27.41
CA ASP A 217 -1.95 0.42 -27.35
C ASP A 217 -1.15 0.75 -28.63
N PRO A 218 -0.39 1.87 -28.64
CA PRO A 218 0.49 2.21 -29.76
C PRO A 218 1.68 1.25 -29.95
N SER A 219 1.99 0.43 -28.93
CA SER A 219 3.15 -0.45 -28.91
C SER A 219 2.93 -1.79 -29.64
N ASP A 220 1.69 -2.06 -30.07
CA ASP A 220 1.21 -3.31 -30.67
C ASP A 220 1.48 -4.56 -29.81
N GLY A 221 1.13 -4.49 -28.52
CA GLY A 221 1.25 -5.61 -27.58
C GLY A 221 2.66 -5.80 -27.04
N ALA A 222 3.50 -4.76 -27.02
CA ALA A 222 4.84 -4.85 -26.48
C ALA A 222 4.82 -5.16 -24.98
N ILE A 223 5.80 -5.94 -24.53
CA ILE A 223 6.04 -6.23 -23.10
C ILE A 223 7.44 -5.77 -22.65
N TYR A 224 8.27 -5.32 -23.59
CA TYR A 224 9.58 -4.71 -23.34
C TYR A 224 9.73 -3.44 -24.17
N TYR A 225 10.62 -2.57 -23.73
CA TYR A 225 11.13 -1.46 -24.51
C TYR A 225 12.54 -1.10 -24.05
N PHE A 226 13.29 -0.40 -24.88
CA PHE A 226 14.60 0.13 -24.52
C PHE A 226 14.98 1.34 -25.35
N ASN A 227 15.89 2.15 -24.82
CA ASN A 227 16.51 3.22 -25.57
C ASN A 227 17.78 2.71 -26.27
N PRO A 228 17.82 2.63 -27.61
CA PRO A 228 18.96 2.06 -28.33
C PRO A 228 20.26 2.86 -28.15
N ASP A 229 20.17 4.13 -27.76
CA ASP A 229 21.34 4.99 -27.55
C ASP A 229 22.04 4.71 -26.20
N THR A 230 21.36 4.04 -25.27
CA THR A 230 21.84 3.83 -23.89
C THR A 230 21.79 2.38 -23.42
N ALA A 231 21.07 1.50 -24.13
CA ALA A 231 20.89 0.11 -23.73
C ALA A 231 22.15 -0.73 -23.97
N THR A 232 22.70 -1.26 -22.88
CA THR A 232 23.91 -2.10 -22.89
C THR A 232 23.62 -3.60 -22.79
N SER A 233 22.39 -4.01 -22.49
CA SER A 233 22.04 -5.42 -22.29
C SER A 233 21.92 -6.17 -23.62
N GLY A 234 22.81 -7.12 -23.91
CA GLY A 234 22.71 -7.94 -25.13
C GLY A 234 21.39 -8.71 -25.25
N TRP A 235 20.77 -9.08 -24.12
CA TRP A 235 19.47 -9.74 -24.09
C TRP A 235 18.32 -8.87 -24.60
N ILE A 236 18.34 -7.54 -24.37
CA ILE A 236 17.24 -6.69 -24.85
C ILE A 236 17.29 -6.52 -26.37
N TRP A 237 18.50 -6.51 -26.94
CA TRP A 237 18.73 -6.43 -28.38
C TRP A 237 18.31 -7.70 -29.13
N SER A 238 18.24 -8.85 -28.44
CA SER A 238 17.77 -10.11 -29.04
C SER A 238 16.25 -10.25 -29.06
N ARG A 239 15.51 -9.37 -28.38
CA ARG A 239 14.04 -9.38 -28.39
C ARG A 239 13.51 -8.98 -29.78
N PRO A 240 12.46 -9.66 -30.30
CA PRO A 240 11.81 -9.25 -31.54
C PRO A 240 11.30 -7.80 -31.46
N GLN A 241 11.90 -6.92 -32.25
CA GLN A 241 11.57 -5.50 -32.29
C GLN A 241 10.29 -5.28 -33.10
N ILE A 242 9.37 -4.51 -32.54
CA ILE A 242 8.08 -4.19 -33.18
C ILE A 242 8.20 -2.87 -33.94
N LYS A 243 8.54 -1.79 -33.22
CA LYS A 243 8.65 -0.44 -33.77
C LYS A 243 9.43 0.48 -32.83
N LYS A 244 9.83 1.65 -33.34
CA LYS A 244 10.39 2.75 -32.55
C LYS A 244 9.35 3.87 -32.40
N ILE A 245 9.14 4.34 -31.18
CA ILE A 245 8.33 5.53 -30.87
C ILE A 245 9.20 6.46 -30.02
N GLY A 246 9.48 7.67 -30.53
CA GLY A 246 10.42 8.58 -29.88
C GLY A 246 11.79 7.93 -29.73
N ARG A 247 12.32 7.92 -28.50
CA ARG A 247 13.62 7.31 -28.17
C ARG A 247 13.52 5.83 -27.82
N HIS A 248 12.33 5.22 -27.78
CA HIS A 248 12.17 3.83 -27.38
C HIS A 248 11.87 2.90 -28.55
N ILE A 249 12.58 1.77 -28.60
CA ILE A 249 12.22 0.59 -29.39
C ILE A 249 11.37 -0.31 -28.50
N PHE A 250 10.19 -0.71 -28.98
CA PHE A 250 9.25 -1.59 -28.30
C PHE A 250 9.36 -3.02 -28.83
N CYS A 251 9.32 -4.02 -27.95
CA CYS A 251 9.59 -5.42 -28.29
C CYS A 251 8.63 -6.40 -27.62
N ARG A 252 8.56 -7.62 -28.19
CA ARG A 252 7.93 -8.80 -27.56
C ARG A 252 8.92 -9.61 -26.76
#